data_AF-A0A9D6FID1-F1
#
_entry.id   AF-A0A9D6FID1-F1
#
_cell.length_a   1.000
_cell.length_b   1.000
_cell.length_c   1.000
_cell.angle_alpha   90.00
_cell.angle_beta   90.00
_cell.angle_gamma   90.00
#
_symmetry.space_group_name_H-M   'P 1'
#
loop_
_entity.id
_entity.type
_entity.pdbx_description
1 polymer ?
#
loop_
_entity_poly.entity_id
_entity_poly.type
_entity_poly.pdbx_seq_one_letter_code
_entity_poly.pdbx_strand_id
1 'polypeptide(L)'
;MRGLRGGSSARCIMLVGLSWSSSIWCCAEPATAAKRPIAIVAYVSGTAECLPRGVVAPRAVGLFDLLTEGTELRTDAGSTVRLAFASGSLYELAESGRALVAPDGFASCRGSCRLVSRSTATDLLSVILSKNGHTTAAAIRIRGSCLSDLVSLPDPVIVRLAPWIEAGAHQRWQLAIVDQEMRDVFATDVTSSADVTIPAGILRAGVEYVWSLHAIDDGTRTAIVEQKSLRILGTLEARLRKGMRSSYDETKEVSWLLLLAGWDADAGLVCGACGELREALRQTGENAPIREKLTELGCRE
;
A
#
# COMPACT_ATOMS: atom_id res chain seq x y z
N MET A 1 -11.82 -73.97 -5.65
CA MET A 1 -10.69 -74.20 -6.58
C MET A 1 -9.52 -73.37 -6.08
N ARG A 2 -8.47 -73.97 -5.52
CA ARG A 2 -7.19 -74.31 -6.21
C ARG A 2 -6.65 -73.09 -7.00
N GLY A 3 -5.44 -72.56 -6.77
CA GLY A 3 -4.35 -73.08 -5.97
C GLY A 3 -3.12 -72.16 -5.90
N LEU A 4 -2.03 -72.83 -5.51
CA LEU A 4 -0.77 -72.38 -4.90
C LEU A 4 0.27 -71.74 -5.83
N ARG A 5 1.32 -71.23 -5.16
CA ARG A 5 2.76 -71.07 -5.54
C ARG A 5 3.14 -69.67 -6.05
N GLY A 6 4.30 -69.10 -5.72
CA GLY A 6 5.48 -69.63 -5.04
C GLY A 6 6.40 -68.46 -4.63
N GLY A 7 7.28 -68.73 -3.67
CA GLY A 7 8.12 -67.72 -3.03
C GLY A 7 9.30 -67.23 -3.86
N SER A 8 9.94 -66.19 -3.34
CA SER A 8 11.34 -65.91 -3.61
C SER A 8 11.99 -65.39 -2.32
N SER A 9 13.01 -66.13 -1.89
CA SER A 9 13.85 -65.86 -0.74
C SER A 9 14.87 -64.80 -1.15
N ALA A 10 14.80 -63.60 -0.58
CA ALA A 10 15.80 -62.55 -0.76
C ALA A 10 16.55 -62.33 0.55
N ARG A 11 17.86 -62.53 0.46
CA ARG A 11 18.86 -62.53 1.53
C ARG A 11 18.92 -61.18 2.24
N CYS A 12 18.82 -61.19 3.57
CA CYS A 12 19.22 -60.06 4.42
C CYS A 12 20.74 -59.89 4.36
N ILE A 13 21.20 -58.81 3.75
CA ILE A 13 22.57 -58.30 3.92
C ILE A 13 22.48 -57.23 5.01
N MET A 14 22.94 -57.57 6.22
CA MET A 14 23.18 -56.58 7.27
C MET A 14 24.48 -55.83 6.95
N LEU A 15 24.35 -54.61 6.42
CA LEU A 15 25.43 -53.64 6.42
C LEU A 15 25.41 -52.89 7.76
N VAL A 16 26.38 -53.20 8.61
CA VAL A 16 26.68 -52.44 9.83
C VAL A 16 27.31 -51.11 9.40
N GLY A 17 26.47 -50.10 9.23
CA GLY A 17 26.90 -48.72 9.02
C GLY A 17 27.29 -48.09 10.34
N LEU A 18 28.59 -47.81 10.52
CA LEU A 18 29.11 -46.96 11.57
C LEU A 18 28.50 -45.55 11.42
N SER A 19 27.48 -45.26 12.23
CA SER A 19 26.89 -43.94 12.36
C SER A 19 27.89 -43.00 13.02
N TRP A 20 28.61 -42.23 12.20
CA TRP A 20 29.37 -41.08 12.69
C TRP A 20 28.35 -40.03 13.13
N SER A 21 28.19 -39.91 14.44
CA SER A 21 27.41 -38.87 15.09
C SER A 21 28.13 -37.54 14.94
N SER A 22 28.08 -36.98 13.72
CA SER A 22 28.48 -35.60 13.47
C SER A 22 27.58 -34.73 14.33
N SER A 23 28.15 -34.22 15.42
CA SER A 23 27.56 -33.15 16.21
C SER A 23 27.55 -31.92 15.31
N ILE A 24 26.50 -31.80 14.49
CA ILE A 24 26.21 -30.58 13.74
C ILE A 24 25.87 -29.57 14.83
N TRP A 25 26.90 -28.85 15.29
CA TRP A 25 26.71 -27.54 15.88
C TRP A 25 26.03 -26.72 14.80
N CYS A 26 24.70 -26.70 14.86
CA CYS A 26 23.91 -25.65 14.26
C CYS A 26 24.39 -24.37 14.92
N CYS A 27 25.36 -23.71 14.27
CA CYS A 27 25.62 -22.31 14.49
C CYS A 27 24.29 -21.61 14.21
N ALA A 28 23.50 -21.41 15.26
CA ALA A 28 22.32 -20.58 15.21
C ALA A 28 22.83 -19.18 14.88
N GLU A 29 22.72 -18.83 13.61
CA GLU A 29 23.07 -17.52 13.10
C GLU A 29 22.24 -16.53 13.91
N PRO A 30 22.88 -15.61 14.66
CA PRO A 30 22.17 -14.73 15.57
C PRO A 30 21.14 -13.97 14.74
N ALA A 31 19.87 -14.13 15.10
CA ALA A 31 18.77 -13.41 14.47
C ALA A 31 19.07 -11.91 14.60
N THR A 32 19.63 -11.33 13.54
CA THR A 32 19.98 -9.92 13.48
C THR A 32 18.67 -9.17 13.63
N ALA A 33 18.49 -8.50 14.76
CA ALA A 33 17.31 -7.71 15.03
C ALA A 33 17.03 -6.83 13.81
N ALA A 34 15.87 -7.04 13.18
CA ALA A 34 15.50 -6.33 11.96
C ALA A 34 15.61 -4.82 12.24
N LYS A 35 16.52 -4.16 11.51
CA LYS A 35 16.72 -2.72 11.68
C LYS A 35 15.47 -1.97 11.24
N ARG A 36 15.10 -0.94 12.00
CA ARG A 36 13.97 -0.07 11.66
C ARG A 36 14.24 0.65 10.31
N PRO A 37 13.24 0.76 9.42
CA PRO A 37 13.34 1.59 8.23
C PRO A 37 13.63 3.06 8.58
N ILE A 38 14.46 3.72 7.77
CA ILE A 38 14.83 5.14 7.94
C ILE A 38 14.51 5.99 6.71
N ALA A 39 14.28 5.34 5.56
CA ALA A 39 13.91 6.00 4.32
C ALA A 39 12.88 5.17 3.55
N ILE A 40 12.09 5.85 2.73
CA ILE A 40 11.16 5.25 1.77
C ILE A 40 11.48 5.76 0.36
N VAL A 41 11.40 4.87 -0.61
CA VAL A 41 11.58 5.20 -2.02
C VAL A 41 10.35 5.95 -2.52
N ALA A 42 10.52 7.25 -2.76
CA ALA A 42 9.46 8.18 -3.10
C ALA A 42 9.28 8.37 -4.61
N TYR A 43 10.31 8.02 -5.40
CA TYR A 43 10.28 8.09 -6.86
C TYR A 43 11.38 7.18 -7.44
N VAL A 44 11.06 6.52 -8.55
CA VAL A 44 12.01 5.74 -9.36
C VAL A 44 11.73 6.02 -10.83
N SER A 45 12.79 6.23 -11.60
CA SER A 45 12.79 6.23 -13.07
C SER A 45 13.98 5.40 -13.55
N GLY A 46 13.77 4.53 -14.54
CA GLY A 46 14.80 3.57 -14.98
C GLY A 46 15.00 2.42 -13.98
N THR A 47 16.24 1.95 -13.85
CA THR A 47 16.62 0.79 -13.03
C THR A 47 17.43 1.24 -11.82
N ALA A 48 17.09 0.68 -10.66
CA ALA A 48 17.84 0.86 -9.44
C ALA A 48 17.86 -0.43 -8.61
N GLU A 49 18.93 -0.61 -7.87
CA GLU A 49 19.15 -1.77 -7.00
C GLU A 49 19.60 -1.32 -5.62
N CYS A 50 19.26 -2.12 -4.61
CA CYS A 50 19.73 -1.94 -3.24
C CYS A 50 20.45 -3.20 -2.75
N LEU A 51 21.46 -2.98 -1.93
CA LEU A 51 22.22 -4.02 -1.23
C LEU A 51 22.14 -3.73 0.28
N PRO A 52 21.20 -4.36 1.00
CA PRO A 52 21.12 -4.22 2.45
C PRO A 52 22.40 -4.71 3.13
N ARG A 53 22.74 -4.11 4.28
CA ARG A 53 23.95 -4.48 5.02
C ARG A 53 23.93 -5.96 5.41
N GLY A 54 24.98 -6.69 5.04
CA GLY A 54 25.12 -8.12 5.34
C GLY A 54 24.44 -9.05 4.33
N VAL A 55 23.76 -8.51 3.31
CA VAL A 55 23.20 -9.29 2.20
C VAL A 55 24.20 -9.28 1.04
N VAL A 56 24.35 -10.43 0.36
CA VAL A 56 25.31 -10.62 -0.74
C VAL A 56 24.70 -10.25 -2.10
N ALA A 57 23.43 -10.55 -2.31
CA ALA A 57 22.74 -10.34 -3.58
C ALA A 57 22.01 -8.98 -3.60
N PRO A 58 22.23 -8.13 -4.61
CA PRO A 58 21.41 -6.95 -4.84
C PRO A 58 19.95 -7.32 -5.11
N ARG A 59 19.03 -6.42 -4.75
CA ARG A 59 17.59 -6.50 -5.03
C ARG A 59 17.15 -5.25 -5.79
N ALA A 60 16.32 -5.43 -6.81
CA ALA A 60 15.68 -4.32 -7.51
C ALA A 60 14.89 -3.43 -6.53
N VAL A 61 14.91 -2.11 -6.79
CA VAL A 61 14.23 -1.10 -5.96
C VAL A 61 12.96 -0.65 -6.65
N GLY A 62 11.83 -0.85 -5.98
CA GLY A 62 10.50 -0.42 -6.40
C GLY A 62 10.03 0.85 -5.69
N LEU A 63 8.94 1.42 -6.20
CA LEU A 63 8.25 2.52 -5.54
C LEU A 63 7.71 2.07 -4.18
N PHE A 64 7.90 2.90 -3.15
CA PHE A 64 7.52 2.65 -1.75
C PHE A 64 8.34 1.58 -1.01
N ASP A 65 9.42 1.07 -1.60
CA ASP A 65 10.37 0.23 -0.87
C ASP A 65 10.92 0.96 0.37
N LEU A 66 10.96 0.25 1.49
CA LEU A 66 11.50 0.74 2.76
C LEU A 66 12.98 0.37 2.86
N LEU A 67 13.83 1.37 3.15
CA LEU A 67 15.28 1.19 3.26
C LEU A 67 15.75 1.41 4.69
N THR A 68 16.69 0.55 5.12
CA THR A 68 17.33 0.59 6.44
C THR A 68 18.68 1.28 6.38
N GLU A 69 19.19 1.66 7.56
CA GLU A 69 20.54 2.23 7.69
C GLU A 69 21.63 1.27 7.21
N GLY A 70 22.53 1.80 6.38
CA GLY A 70 23.64 1.07 5.79
C GLY A 70 23.27 0.27 4.56
N THR A 71 22.02 0.38 4.07
CA THR A 71 21.67 -0.10 2.74
C THR A 71 22.42 0.72 1.71
N GLU A 72 23.05 0.05 0.77
CA GLU A 72 23.70 0.68 -0.36
C GLU A 72 22.74 0.73 -1.54
N LEU A 73 22.51 1.92 -2.09
CA LEU A 73 21.65 2.16 -3.24
C LEU A 73 22.49 2.42 -4.49
N ARG A 74 22.11 1.85 -5.62
CA ARG A 74 22.74 2.01 -6.93
C ARG A 74 21.70 2.34 -7.99
N THR A 75 22.06 3.20 -8.92
CA THR A 75 21.27 3.55 -10.10
C THR A 75 22.07 3.26 -11.36
N ASP A 76 21.39 2.77 -12.40
CA ASP A 76 22.00 2.58 -13.71
C ASP A 76 22.08 3.89 -14.50
N ALA A 77 22.66 3.84 -15.70
CA ALA A 77 22.62 4.96 -16.65
C ALA A 77 21.17 5.34 -16.99
N GLY A 78 20.89 6.65 -17.13
CA GLY A 78 19.54 7.17 -17.38
C GLY A 78 18.53 6.94 -16.25
N SER A 79 18.97 6.46 -15.09
CA SER A 79 18.08 6.12 -13.97
C SER A 79 18.15 7.15 -12.85
N THR A 80 17.09 7.29 -12.06
CA THR A 80 17.04 8.24 -10.94
C THR A 80 16.16 7.69 -9.84
N VAL A 81 16.61 7.82 -8.59
CA VAL A 81 15.84 7.45 -7.41
C VAL A 81 15.76 8.63 -6.45
N ARG A 82 14.59 8.84 -5.85
CA ARG A 82 14.44 9.78 -4.73
C ARG A 82 13.99 9.07 -3.48
N LEU A 83 14.64 9.41 -2.36
CA LEU A 83 14.37 8.87 -1.03
C LEU A 83 13.82 9.97 -0.13
N ALA A 84 12.71 9.68 0.55
CA ALA A 84 12.23 10.52 1.65
C ALA A 84 12.60 9.89 2.99
N PHE A 85 13.16 10.72 3.88
CA PHE A 85 13.63 10.32 5.21
C PHE A 85 12.65 10.77 6.29
N ALA A 86 12.72 10.16 7.47
CA ALA A 86 11.90 10.56 8.63
C ALA A 86 12.03 12.06 8.98
N SER A 87 13.20 12.65 8.70
CA SER A 87 13.49 14.07 8.89
C SER A 87 12.75 15.02 7.94
N GLY A 88 11.95 14.51 7.00
CA GLY A 88 11.28 15.33 5.97
C GLY A 88 12.16 15.68 4.79
N SER A 89 13.43 15.25 4.78
CA SER A 89 14.34 15.52 3.68
C SER A 89 14.07 14.58 2.50
N LEU A 90 14.05 15.14 1.29
CA LEU A 90 13.95 14.40 0.03
C LEU A 90 15.30 14.48 -0.68
N TYR A 91 16.00 13.36 -0.83
CA TYR A 91 17.26 13.27 -1.55
C TYR A 91 17.08 12.57 -2.88
N GLU A 92 17.83 13.00 -3.89
CA GLU A 92 17.93 12.37 -5.20
C GLU A 92 19.31 11.74 -5.38
N LEU A 93 19.31 10.51 -5.88
CA LEU A 93 20.47 9.83 -6.45
C LEU A 93 20.26 9.79 -7.98
N ALA A 94 21.07 10.53 -8.72
CA ALA A 94 21.00 10.59 -10.18
C ALA A 94 21.60 9.32 -10.82
N GLU A 95 21.72 9.32 -12.15
CA GLU A 95 22.22 8.17 -12.93
C GLU A 95 23.65 7.74 -12.55
N SER A 96 23.93 6.44 -12.73
CA SER A 96 25.23 5.82 -12.42
C SER A 96 25.74 6.14 -11.00
N GLY A 97 24.81 6.40 -10.09
CA GLY A 97 25.07 6.84 -8.73
C GLY A 97 25.18 5.66 -7.78
N ARG A 98 25.95 5.84 -6.71
CA ARG A 98 26.04 4.89 -5.59
C ARG A 98 26.03 5.66 -4.28
N ALA A 99 25.13 5.32 -3.37
CA ALA A 99 25.04 5.99 -2.08
C ALA A 99 24.79 5.02 -0.94
N LEU A 100 25.32 5.32 0.25
CA LEU A 100 25.07 4.59 1.47
C LEU A 100 24.01 5.32 2.29
N VAL A 101 22.86 4.68 2.52
CA VAL A 101 21.72 5.29 3.24
C VAL A 101 22.04 5.45 4.72
N ALA A 102 21.79 6.64 5.26
CA ALA A 102 22.03 7.06 6.63
C ALA A 102 20.79 7.78 7.20
N PRO A 103 20.65 7.97 8.54
CA PRO A 103 19.40 8.44 9.15
C PRO A 103 18.80 9.72 8.55
N ASP A 104 19.65 10.66 8.13
CA ASP A 104 19.24 11.98 7.60
C ASP A 104 19.67 12.22 6.15
N GLY A 105 19.99 11.17 5.39
CA GLY A 105 20.43 11.30 4.00
C GLY A 105 21.38 10.20 3.56
N PHE A 106 22.48 10.60 2.89
CA PHE A 106 23.53 9.67 2.44
C PHE A 106 24.80 9.85 3.28
N ALA A 107 25.30 8.78 3.90
CA ALA A 107 26.58 8.79 4.63
C ALA A 107 27.78 8.92 3.67
N SER A 108 27.64 8.34 2.48
CA SER A 108 28.60 8.50 1.39
C SER A 108 27.85 8.50 0.07
N CYS A 109 28.38 9.22 -0.91
CA CYS A 109 27.85 9.25 -2.26
C CYS A 109 29.00 9.27 -3.27
N ARG A 110 28.85 8.46 -4.32
CA ARG A 110 29.64 8.51 -5.54
C ARG A 110 28.67 8.79 -6.69
N GLY A 111 28.99 9.78 -7.51
CA GLY A 111 28.06 10.33 -8.50
C GLY A 111 27.31 11.55 -7.93
N SER A 112 26.21 11.93 -8.57
CA SER A 112 25.41 13.08 -8.13
C SER A 112 24.37 12.66 -7.10
N CYS A 113 24.55 13.15 -5.87
CA CYS A 113 23.53 13.13 -4.83
C CYS A 113 23.19 14.57 -4.44
N ARG A 114 21.91 14.89 -4.37
CA ARG A 114 21.47 16.21 -3.94
C ARG A 114 20.24 16.15 -3.05
N LEU A 115 20.16 17.10 -2.11
CA LEU A 115 18.91 17.41 -1.44
C LEU A 115 18.00 18.13 -2.43
N VAL A 116 16.82 17.58 -2.69
CA VAL A 116 15.80 18.14 -3.59
C VAL A 116 14.94 19.15 -2.83
N SER A 117 14.35 18.72 -1.71
CA SER A 117 13.48 19.56 -0.91
C SER A 117 13.43 19.07 0.54
N ARG A 118 12.81 19.87 1.40
CA ARG A 118 12.44 19.50 2.77
C ARG A 118 10.95 19.75 2.95
N SER A 119 10.25 18.77 3.51
CA SER A 119 8.85 18.88 3.86
C SER A 119 8.69 19.09 5.37
N THR A 120 7.69 19.87 5.73
CA THR A 120 7.21 20.02 7.12
C THR A 120 6.36 18.82 7.58
N ALA A 121 6.01 17.89 6.69
CA ALA A 121 5.24 16.68 6.98
C ALA A 121 6.09 15.53 7.58
N THR A 122 7.04 15.87 8.47
CA THR A 122 7.95 14.91 9.13
C THR A 122 7.23 13.84 9.92
N ASP A 123 6.11 14.21 10.54
CA ASP A 123 5.28 13.32 11.35
C ASP A 123 4.71 12.18 10.48
N LEU A 124 4.27 12.47 9.26
CA LEU A 124 3.69 11.46 8.37
C LEU A 124 4.74 10.45 7.92
N LEU A 125 5.93 10.92 7.55
CA LEU A 125 7.05 10.04 7.19
C LEU A 125 7.47 9.17 8.36
N SER A 126 7.48 9.74 9.57
CA SER A 126 7.75 8.98 10.79
C SER A 126 6.71 7.88 11.02
N VAL A 127 5.42 8.16 10.76
CA VAL A 127 4.35 7.15 10.82
C VAL A 127 4.56 6.07 9.77
N ILE A 128 4.80 6.42 8.51
CA ILE A 128 5.08 5.47 7.41
C ILE A 128 6.24 4.54 7.78
N LEU A 129 7.37 5.11 8.24
CA LEU A 129 8.59 4.36 8.58
C LEU A 129 8.49 3.59 9.91
N SER A 130 7.50 3.89 10.76
CA SER A 130 7.24 3.15 12.00
C SER A 130 6.39 1.90 11.80
N LYS A 131 5.60 1.84 10.71
CA LYS A 131 4.82 0.65 10.38
C LYS A 131 5.78 -0.42 9.87
N ASN A 132 6.01 -1.46 10.66
CA ASN A 132 6.93 -2.57 10.36
C ASN A 132 6.42 -3.49 9.22
N GLY A 133 5.98 -2.94 8.08
CA GLY A 133 5.54 -3.71 6.91
C GLY A 133 4.33 -4.62 7.12
N HIS A 134 3.64 -4.54 8.26
CA HIS A 134 2.54 -5.43 8.67
C HIS A 134 1.22 -4.69 8.88
N THR A 135 0.90 -3.75 8.00
CA THR A 135 -0.50 -3.37 7.79
C THR A 135 -0.92 -3.76 6.39
N THR A 136 -0.83 -5.06 6.09
CA THR A 136 -1.83 -5.69 5.21
C THR A 136 -3.16 -5.69 5.96
N ALA A 137 -3.81 -4.53 6.05
CA ALA A 137 -5.26 -4.54 6.07
C ALA A 137 -5.62 -5.30 4.79
N ALA A 138 -6.11 -6.54 4.94
CA ALA A 138 -6.39 -7.45 3.84
C ALA A 138 -7.21 -6.69 2.80
N ALA A 139 -6.56 -6.30 1.71
CA ALA A 139 -7.14 -5.38 0.74
C ALA A 139 -8.32 -6.07 0.08
N ILE A 140 -9.50 -5.57 0.43
CA ILE A 140 -10.77 -5.84 -0.23
C ILE A 140 -10.58 -5.42 -1.70
N ARG A 141 -10.60 -6.40 -2.60
CA ARG A 141 -10.45 -6.16 -4.04
C ARG A 141 -11.75 -5.60 -4.60
N ILE A 142 -11.83 -4.29 -4.80
CA ILE A 142 -12.94 -3.67 -5.51
C ILE A 142 -12.75 -3.85 -7.02
N ARG A 143 -13.65 -4.61 -7.65
CA ARG A 143 -13.83 -4.61 -9.11
C ARG A 143 -15.04 -3.74 -9.45
N GLY A 144 -14.84 -2.51 -9.90
CA GLY A 144 -15.94 -1.59 -10.29
C GLY A 144 -15.47 -0.13 -10.37
N SER A 145 -16.22 0.72 -11.09
CA SER A 145 -16.01 2.18 -11.09
C SER A 145 -16.02 2.73 -9.66
N CYS A 146 -15.09 3.63 -9.33
CA CYS A 146 -14.81 4.13 -7.97
C CYS A 146 -16.07 4.40 -7.12
N LEU A 147 -16.50 3.37 -6.40
CA LEU A 147 -17.22 3.47 -5.15
C LEU A 147 -16.14 3.53 -4.09
N SER A 148 -15.77 4.76 -3.75
CA SER A 148 -14.71 5.04 -2.79
C SER A 148 -14.98 4.31 -1.47
N ASP A 149 -14.02 3.52 -1.00
CA ASP A 149 -13.85 3.26 0.43
C ASP A 149 -13.59 4.63 1.07
N LEU A 150 -14.62 5.25 1.66
CA LEU A 150 -14.53 6.65 2.10
C LEU A 150 -13.81 6.78 3.42
N VAL A 151 -12.49 6.81 3.35
CA VAL A 151 -11.68 7.40 4.42
C VAL A 151 -11.69 8.92 4.24
N SER A 152 -12.86 9.50 4.50
CA SER A 152 -13.09 10.94 4.38
C SER A 152 -12.51 11.69 5.57
N LEU A 153 -12.15 12.95 5.34
CA LEU A 153 -11.97 13.93 6.41
C LEU A 153 -13.32 14.09 7.15
N PRO A 154 -13.33 14.59 8.39
CA PRO A 154 -14.57 14.79 9.18
C PRO A 154 -15.57 15.84 8.62
N ASP A 155 -15.51 16.17 7.34
CA ASP A 155 -16.36 17.13 6.60
C ASP A 155 -16.77 16.54 5.24
N PRO A 156 -17.90 16.98 4.67
CA PRO A 156 -18.93 16.09 4.13
C PRO A 156 -18.37 14.95 3.27
N VAL A 157 -18.79 13.73 3.62
CA VAL A 157 -18.30 12.50 2.98
C VAL A 157 -19.14 12.25 1.73
N ILE A 158 -18.53 12.28 0.55
CA ILE A 158 -19.25 12.10 -0.73
C ILE A 158 -19.07 10.67 -1.24
N VAL A 159 -20.11 9.85 -1.10
CA VAL A 159 -20.18 8.49 -1.68
C VAL A 159 -20.54 8.60 -3.15
N ARG A 160 -19.58 8.29 -4.02
CA ARG A 160 -19.83 8.21 -5.46
C ARG A 160 -20.27 6.83 -5.85
N LEU A 161 -21.51 6.70 -6.29
CA LEU A 161 -22.03 5.42 -6.73
C LEU A 161 -21.63 5.16 -8.18
N ALA A 162 -21.07 3.98 -8.45
CA ALA A 162 -20.84 3.48 -9.79
C ALA A 162 -22.15 3.54 -10.60
N PRO A 163 -22.13 3.85 -11.91
CA PRO A 163 -23.31 3.67 -12.74
C PRO A 163 -23.72 2.19 -12.75
N TRP A 164 -24.73 1.83 -11.98
CA TRP A 164 -25.38 0.51 -11.98
C TRP A 164 -26.32 0.46 -13.17
N ILE A 165 -25.74 0.31 -14.36
CA ILE A 165 -26.50 0.31 -15.62
C ILE A 165 -27.32 -0.98 -15.77
N GLU A 166 -27.11 -2.01 -14.94
CA GLU A 166 -27.65 -3.36 -15.21
C GLU A 166 -28.48 -3.99 -14.09
N ALA A 167 -28.72 -3.30 -12.97
CA ALA A 167 -29.38 -3.92 -11.82
C ALA A 167 -30.93 -3.95 -11.93
N GLY A 168 -31.44 -4.58 -13.00
CA GLY A 168 -32.82 -5.08 -13.09
C GLY A 168 -33.95 -4.06 -12.93
N ALA A 169 -35.18 -4.56 -12.70
CA ALA A 169 -36.44 -3.80 -12.68
C ALA A 169 -36.59 -2.79 -11.52
N HIS A 170 -35.58 -2.64 -10.66
CA HIS A 170 -35.65 -1.79 -9.48
C HIS A 170 -35.30 -0.34 -9.82
N GLN A 171 -36.26 0.56 -9.62
CA GLN A 171 -36.09 2.00 -9.89
C GLN A 171 -35.49 2.76 -8.71
N ARG A 172 -35.34 2.13 -7.54
CA ARG A 172 -34.92 2.78 -6.30
C ARG A 172 -33.96 1.90 -5.51
N TRP A 173 -32.96 2.56 -4.94
CA TRP A 173 -31.95 1.95 -4.11
C TRP A 173 -31.88 2.71 -2.79
N GLN A 174 -31.40 2.07 -1.73
CA GLN A 174 -31.08 2.74 -0.47
C GLN A 174 -29.61 2.53 -0.15
N LEU A 175 -28.88 3.62 0.06
CA LEU A 175 -27.59 3.56 0.72
C LEU A 175 -27.83 3.56 2.24
N ALA A 176 -27.31 2.58 2.94
CA ALA A 176 -27.29 2.51 4.40
C ALA A 176 -25.84 2.44 4.89
N ILE A 177 -25.56 3.07 6.02
CA ILE A 177 -24.27 3.00 6.71
C ILE A 177 -24.55 2.63 8.15
N VAL A 178 -23.85 1.61 8.62
CA VAL A 178 -23.95 1.09 9.98
C VAL A 178 -22.63 1.24 10.72
N ASP A 179 -22.72 1.48 12.02
CA ASP A 179 -21.56 1.44 12.91
C ASP A 179 -21.13 -0.01 13.23
N GLN A 180 -20.08 -0.16 14.05
CA GLN A 180 -19.59 -1.47 14.48
C GLN A 180 -20.58 -2.26 15.36
N GLU A 181 -21.61 -1.60 15.90
CA GLU A 181 -22.73 -2.22 16.63
C GLU A 181 -23.89 -2.58 15.68
N MET A 182 -23.68 -2.48 14.36
CA MET A 182 -24.67 -2.71 13.31
C MET A 182 -25.90 -1.79 13.41
N ARG A 183 -25.76 -0.60 14.00
CA ARG A 183 -26.82 0.41 14.03
C ARG A 183 -26.72 1.33 12.83
N ASP A 184 -27.85 1.54 12.14
CA ASP A 184 -27.96 2.53 11.06
C ASP A 184 -27.61 3.92 11.59
N VAL A 185 -26.48 4.48 11.12
CA VAL A 185 -26.06 5.87 11.41
C VAL A 185 -26.45 6.82 10.29
N PHE A 186 -26.66 6.30 9.09
CA PHE A 186 -27.10 7.06 7.93
C PHE A 186 -27.87 6.15 6.98
N ALA A 187 -28.96 6.64 6.42
CA ALA A 187 -29.65 6.00 5.31
C ALA A 187 -30.27 7.05 4.40
N THR A 188 -30.19 6.83 3.09
CA THR A 188 -30.85 7.69 2.10
C THR A 188 -31.19 6.90 0.86
N ASP A 189 -32.33 7.24 0.25
CA ASP A 189 -32.70 6.71 -1.05
C ASP A 189 -31.83 7.34 -2.13
N VAL A 190 -31.44 6.55 -3.12
CA VAL A 190 -30.56 6.94 -4.21
C VAL A 190 -31.11 6.40 -5.53
N THR A 191 -30.93 7.18 -6.60
CA THR A 191 -31.25 6.78 -7.98
C THR A 191 -30.00 6.26 -8.69
N SER A 192 -30.16 5.68 -9.89
CA SER A 192 -29.17 4.88 -10.63
C SER A 192 -27.81 5.54 -10.94
N SER A 193 -27.61 6.82 -10.63
CA SER A 193 -26.28 7.42 -10.51
C SER A 193 -26.37 8.67 -9.66
N ALA A 194 -25.89 8.61 -8.41
CA ALA A 194 -25.88 9.74 -7.50
C ALA A 194 -24.56 9.81 -6.71
N ASP A 195 -24.04 11.03 -6.61
CA ASP A 195 -23.10 11.40 -5.55
C ASP A 195 -23.93 11.62 -4.28
N VAL A 196 -23.75 10.77 -3.27
CA VAL A 196 -24.45 10.89 -2.00
C VAL A 196 -23.57 11.66 -1.04
N THR A 197 -24.04 12.84 -0.63
CA THR A 197 -23.35 13.64 0.37
C THR A 197 -23.85 13.24 1.76
N ILE A 198 -22.96 12.68 2.58
CA ILE A 198 -23.22 12.40 3.98
C ILE A 198 -22.89 13.67 4.77
N PRO A 199 -23.85 14.23 5.53
CA PRO A 199 -23.63 15.43 6.32
C PRO A 199 -22.47 15.27 7.32
N ALA A 200 -21.78 16.39 7.58
CA ALA A 200 -20.75 16.45 8.61
C ALA A 200 -21.33 16.06 9.99
N GLY A 201 -20.51 15.40 10.82
CA GLY A 201 -20.90 14.96 12.16
C GLY A 201 -21.66 13.63 12.24
N ILE A 202 -22.13 13.07 11.12
CA ILE A 202 -22.75 11.74 11.09
C ILE A 202 -21.70 10.64 11.29
N LEU A 203 -20.58 10.75 10.57
CA LEU A 203 -19.47 9.80 10.66
C LEU A 203 -18.37 10.36 11.56
N ARG A 204 -17.94 9.56 12.54
CA ARG A 204 -16.90 9.90 13.51
C ARG A 204 -15.53 9.57 12.94
N ALA A 205 -14.58 10.47 13.16
CA ALA A 205 -13.18 10.27 12.77
C ALA A 205 -12.56 9.04 13.44
N GLY A 206 -11.76 8.29 12.69
CA GLY A 206 -11.05 7.10 13.17
C GLY A 206 -11.92 5.87 13.40
N VAL A 207 -13.20 5.92 13.06
CA VAL A 207 -14.15 4.82 13.24
C VAL A 207 -14.33 4.07 11.93
N GLU A 208 -14.49 2.76 12.03
CA GLU A 208 -14.88 1.89 10.93
C GLU A 208 -16.40 1.69 10.94
N TYR A 209 -16.97 1.72 9.74
CA TYR A 209 -18.37 1.57 9.42
C TYR A 209 -18.50 0.47 8.37
N VAL A 210 -19.72 0.05 8.12
CA VAL A 210 -20.05 -0.77 6.95
C VAL A 210 -21.09 0.00 6.16
N TRP A 211 -20.86 0.18 4.87
CA TRP A 211 -21.89 0.70 3.99
C TRP A 211 -22.49 -0.44 3.17
N SER A 212 -23.78 -0.36 2.91
CA SER A 212 -24.51 -1.29 2.07
C SER A 212 -25.44 -0.55 1.14
N LEU A 213 -25.56 -1.03 -0.09
CA LEU A 213 -26.63 -0.65 -0.99
C LEU A 213 -27.70 -1.73 -1.01
N HIS A 214 -28.94 -1.32 -0.79
CA HIS A 214 -30.12 -2.18 -0.84
C HIS A 214 -31.00 -1.86 -2.05
N ALA A 215 -31.53 -2.89 -2.70
CA ALA A 215 -32.70 -2.76 -3.57
C ALA A 215 -33.92 -2.36 -2.73
N ILE A 216 -34.72 -1.43 -3.24
CA ILE A 216 -36.03 -1.09 -2.66
C ILE A 216 -37.12 -1.61 -3.60
N ASP A 217 -38.05 -2.39 -3.06
CA ASP A 217 -39.29 -2.79 -3.73
C ASP A 217 -40.49 -2.51 -2.83
N ASP A 218 -41.53 -1.88 -3.37
CA ASP A 218 -42.71 -1.43 -2.61
C ASP A 218 -42.38 -0.70 -1.28
N GLY A 219 -41.30 0.08 -1.28
CA GLY A 219 -40.84 0.83 -0.10
C GLY A 219 -40.09 0.01 0.97
N THR A 220 -39.81 -1.27 0.71
CA THR A 220 -39.11 -2.17 1.63
C THR A 220 -37.73 -2.55 1.08
N ARG A 221 -36.71 -2.64 1.95
CA ARG A 221 -35.37 -3.19 1.59
C ARG A 221 -35.52 -4.67 1.25
N THR A 222 -35.20 -5.08 0.03
CA THR A 222 -35.40 -6.48 -0.42
C THR A 222 -34.12 -7.29 -0.53
N ALA A 223 -33.02 -6.70 -1.03
CA ALA A 223 -31.75 -7.39 -1.20
C ALA A 223 -30.57 -6.45 -1.01
N ILE A 224 -29.47 -6.95 -0.42
CA ILE A 224 -28.17 -6.26 -0.42
C ILE A 224 -27.53 -6.50 -1.78
N VAL A 225 -27.29 -5.42 -2.52
CA VAL A 225 -26.59 -5.45 -3.81
C VAL A 225 -25.09 -5.34 -3.62
N GLU A 226 -24.67 -4.50 -2.68
CA GLU A 226 -23.27 -4.29 -2.37
C GLU A 226 -23.10 -3.99 -0.89
N GLN A 227 -21.98 -4.43 -0.33
CA GLN A 227 -21.62 -4.17 1.05
C GLN A 227 -20.10 -4.11 1.17
N LYS A 228 -19.57 -3.08 1.83
CA LYS A 228 -18.14 -2.89 2.04
C LYS A 228 -17.83 -2.18 3.35
N SER A 229 -16.62 -2.38 3.85
CA SER A 229 -16.07 -1.63 4.98
C SER A 229 -15.79 -0.19 4.60
N LEU A 230 -15.98 0.70 5.56
CA LEU A 230 -15.80 2.13 5.43
C LEU A 230 -15.03 2.64 6.64
N ARG A 231 -13.73 2.87 6.51
CA ARG A 231 -12.95 3.51 7.58
C ARG A 231 -13.02 5.02 7.41
N ILE A 232 -13.13 5.81 8.47
CA ILE A 232 -12.99 7.28 8.44
C ILE A 232 -11.63 7.65 9.04
N LEU A 233 -10.92 8.61 8.46
CA LEU A 233 -9.57 8.94 8.91
C LEU A 233 -9.66 9.53 10.31
N GLY A 234 -8.72 9.16 11.18
CA GLY A 234 -8.53 9.86 12.44
C GLY A 234 -8.16 11.32 12.18
N THR A 235 -8.41 12.20 13.15
CA THR A 235 -8.04 13.63 13.05
C THR A 235 -6.54 13.83 12.81
N LEU A 236 -5.70 13.00 13.43
CA LEU A 236 -4.26 13.00 13.21
C LEU A 236 -3.93 12.59 11.78
N GLU A 237 -4.43 11.45 11.30
CA GLU A 237 -4.19 10.96 9.93
C GLU A 237 -4.63 11.99 8.88
N ALA A 238 -5.83 12.55 9.06
CA ALA A 238 -6.38 13.64 8.26
C ALA A 238 -5.44 14.86 8.18
N ARG A 239 -4.93 15.31 9.34
CA ARG A 239 -3.97 16.42 9.43
C ARG A 239 -2.66 16.11 8.72
N LEU A 240 -2.13 14.90 8.92
CA LEU A 240 -0.88 14.46 8.31
C LEU A 240 -1.00 14.41 6.79
N ARG A 241 -2.08 13.82 6.28
CA ARG A 241 -2.43 13.77 4.87
C ARG A 241 -2.47 15.19 4.27
N LYS A 242 -3.19 16.10 4.93
CA LYS A 242 -3.28 17.51 4.52
C LYS A 242 -1.90 18.18 4.48
N GLY A 243 -1.06 17.97 5.49
CA GLY A 243 0.29 18.54 5.55
C GLY A 243 1.19 18.07 4.39
N MET A 244 1.11 16.80 4.01
CA MET A 244 1.85 16.29 2.85
C MET A 244 1.30 16.82 1.53
N ARG A 245 -0.03 16.93 1.40
CA ARG A 245 -0.65 17.59 0.25
C ARG A 245 -0.22 19.04 0.12
N SER A 246 -0.20 19.80 1.22
CA SER A 246 0.32 21.18 1.24
C SER A 246 1.79 21.25 0.83
N SER A 247 2.64 20.30 1.29
CA SER A 247 4.05 20.24 0.87
C SER A 247 4.19 20.06 -0.64
N TYR A 248 3.35 19.21 -1.24
CA TYR A 248 3.28 19.08 -2.69
C TYR A 248 2.75 20.35 -3.36
N ASP A 249 1.68 20.95 -2.85
CA ASP A 249 1.09 22.16 -3.45
C ASP A 249 2.06 23.35 -3.45
N GLU A 250 2.92 23.46 -2.43
CA GLU A 250 3.96 24.48 -2.29
C GLU A 250 5.17 24.22 -3.19
N THR A 251 5.66 22.98 -3.24
CA THR A 251 6.93 22.64 -3.92
C THR A 251 6.77 22.14 -5.34
N LYS A 252 5.59 21.64 -5.69
CA LYS A 252 5.30 20.88 -6.92
C LYS A 252 6.21 19.66 -7.13
N GLU A 253 6.83 19.14 -6.05
CA GLU A 253 7.67 17.95 -6.11
C GLU A 253 6.82 16.68 -6.15
N VAL A 254 6.80 15.98 -7.29
CA VAL A 254 6.00 14.77 -7.53
C VAL A 254 6.22 13.68 -6.49
N SER A 255 7.41 13.59 -5.89
CA SER A 255 7.70 12.63 -4.82
C SER A 255 6.77 12.76 -3.62
N TRP A 256 6.32 13.97 -3.27
CA TRP A 256 5.35 14.16 -2.19
C TRP A 256 3.97 13.63 -2.55
N LEU A 257 3.57 13.79 -3.82
CA LEU A 257 2.33 13.26 -4.35
C LEU A 257 2.34 11.73 -4.37
N LEU A 258 3.45 11.12 -4.77
CA LEU A 258 3.62 9.67 -4.76
C LEU A 258 3.61 9.12 -3.33
N LEU A 259 4.30 9.75 -2.38
CA LEU A 259 4.28 9.32 -0.98
C LEU A 259 2.88 9.41 -0.37
N LEU A 260 2.13 10.47 -0.71
CA LEU A 260 0.73 10.59 -0.33
C LEU A 260 -0.10 9.44 -0.93
N ALA A 261 0.15 9.08 -2.19
CA ALA A 261 -0.52 7.95 -2.83
C ALA A 261 -0.20 6.60 -2.18
N GLY A 262 1.07 6.36 -1.83
CA GLY A 262 1.50 5.16 -1.13
C GLY A 262 0.86 5.06 0.26
N TRP A 263 0.84 6.16 1.01
CA TRP A 263 0.17 6.22 2.30
C TRP A 263 -1.35 6.01 2.18
N ASP A 264 -2.00 6.64 1.19
CA ASP A 264 -3.41 6.43 0.90
C ASP A 264 -3.67 4.95 0.59
N ALA A 265 -2.86 4.31 -0.27
CA ALA A 265 -3.00 2.88 -0.57
C ALA A 265 -2.89 1.99 0.68
N ASP A 266 -1.87 2.23 1.52
CA ASP A 266 -1.69 1.52 2.80
C ASP A 266 -2.83 1.77 3.80
N ALA A 267 -3.49 2.92 3.69
CA ALA A 267 -4.64 3.31 4.48
C ALA A 267 -5.97 2.74 3.96
N GLY A 268 -5.97 2.03 2.81
CA GLY A 268 -7.17 1.56 2.11
C GLY A 268 -7.86 2.64 1.28
N LEU A 269 -7.24 3.82 1.11
CA LEU A 269 -7.74 4.96 0.33
C LEU A 269 -7.46 4.81 -1.16
N VAL A 270 -7.98 3.75 -1.78
CA VAL A 270 -7.62 3.38 -3.16
C VAL A 270 -7.93 4.50 -4.16
N CYS A 271 -9.11 5.15 -4.11
CA CYS A 271 -9.42 6.23 -5.05
C CYS A 271 -8.54 7.47 -4.84
N GLY A 272 -8.16 7.77 -3.58
CA GLY A 272 -7.18 8.81 -3.26
C GLY A 272 -5.84 8.48 -3.90
N ALA A 273 -5.31 7.29 -3.61
CA ALA A 273 -4.06 6.80 -4.20
C ALA A 273 -4.07 6.82 -5.73
N CYS A 274 -5.13 6.33 -6.37
CA CYS A 274 -5.28 6.37 -7.84
C CYS A 274 -5.30 7.81 -8.36
N GLY A 275 -5.98 8.74 -7.68
CA GLY A 275 -6.02 10.16 -8.05
C GLY A 275 -4.63 10.79 -8.02
N GLU A 276 -3.89 10.59 -6.93
CA GLU A 276 -2.55 11.14 -6.77
C GLU A 276 -1.54 10.47 -7.74
N LEU A 277 -1.62 9.16 -7.98
CA LEU A 277 -0.79 8.46 -8.96
C LEU A 277 -1.05 8.94 -10.40
N ARG A 278 -2.31 9.16 -10.79
CA ARG A 278 -2.65 9.69 -12.13
C ARG A 278 -2.14 11.12 -12.31
N GLU A 279 -2.25 11.96 -11.28
CA GLU A 279 -1.71 13.31 -11.34
C GLU A 279 -0.17 13.31 -11.36
N ALA A 280 0.48 12.41 -10.61
CA ALA A 280 1.92 12.20 -10.70
C ALA A 280 2.34 11.78 -12.12
N LEU A 281 1.63 10.81 -12.71
CA LEU A 281 1.89 10.33 -14.07
C LEU A 281 1.74 11.44 -15.11
N ARG A 282 0.71 12.30 -14.97
CA ARG A 282 0.53 13.49 -15.83
C ARG A 282 1.73 14.43 -15.79
N GLN A 283 2.39 14.57 -14.63
CA GLN A 283 3.53 15.48 -14.47
C GLN A 283 4.86 14.87 -14.92
N THR A 284 5.03 13.56 -14.73
CA THR A 284 6.27 12.87 -15.10
C THR A 284 6.27 12.35 -16.53
N GLY A 285 5.10 12.28 -17.17
CA GLY A 285 4.92 11.59 -18.44
C GLY A 285 4.96 10.07 -18.29
N GLU A 286 5.57 9.38 -19.24
CA GLU A 286 5.71 7.92 -19.27
C GLU A 286 6.64 7.43 -18.13
N ASN A 287 6.08 7.08 -16.97
CA ASN A 287 6.81 6.46 -15.87
C ASN A 287 6.24 5.06 -15.56
N ALA A 288 7.00 4.02 -15.92
CA ALA A 288 6.57 2.63 -15.80
C ALA A 288 6.25 2.20 -14.35
N PRO A 289 7.08 2.51 -13.33
CA PRO A 289 6.75 2.21 -11.93
C PRO A 289 5.41 2.81 -11.46
N ILE A 290 5.06 4.03 -11.88
CA ILE A 290 3.76 4.65 -11.53
C ILE A 290 2.60 3.89 -12.19
N ARG A 291 2.74 3.50 -13.47
CA ARG A 291 1.71 2.72 -14.18
C ARG A 291 1.51 1.32 -13.62
N GLU A 292 2.61 0.66 -13.27
CA GLU A 292 2.56 -0.64 -12.59
C GLU A 292 1.78 -0.50 -11.29
N LYS A 293 2.06 0.53 -10.48
CA LYS A 293 1.32 0.79 -9.25
C LYS A 293 -0.17 1.07 -9.47
N LEU A 294 -0.53 1.84 -10.50
CA LEU A 294 -1.94 2.04 -10.89
C LEU A 294 -2.62 0.71 -11.23
N THR A 295 -1.93 -0.17 -11.96
CA THR A 295 -2.43 -1.49 -12.36
C THR A 295 -2.60 -2.41 -11.15
N GLU A 296 -1.61 -2.45 -10.25
CA GLU A 296 -1.66 -3.22 -9.00
C GLU A 296 -2.85 -2.84 -8.11
N LEU A 297 -3.15 -1.54 -8.05
CA LEU A 297 -4.28 -1.00 -7.29
C LEU A 297 -5.63 -1.17 -8.02
N GLY A 298 -5.63 -1.69 -9.25
CA GLY A 298 -6.84 -1.84 -10.06
C GLY A 298 -7.44 -0.51 -10.52
N CYS A 299 -6.65 0.56 -10.58
CA CYS A 299 -7.07 1.86 -11.07
C CYS A 299 -7.39 1.76 -12.57
N ARG A 300 -8.65 2.00 -12.96
CA ARG A 300 -9.03 2.09 -14.39
C ARG A 300 -8.62 3.44 -14.97
N GLU A 301 -8.18 3.48 -16.22
CA GLU A 301 -7.91 4.73 -16.93
C GLU A 301 -9.19 5.55 -17.17
#